data_AF-A0A7C1LEL9-F1
#
_entry.id   AF-A0A7C1LEL9-F1
#
_cell.length_a   1.000
_cell.length_b   1.000
_cell.length_c   1.000
_cell.angle_alpha   90.00
_cell.angle_beta   90.00
_cell.angle_gamma   90.00
#
_symmetry.space_group_name_H-M   'P 1'
#
loop_
_entity.id
_entity.type
_entity.pdbx_description
1 polymer ?
#
loop_
_entity_poly.entity_id
_entity_poly.type
_entity_poly.pdbx_seq_one_letter_code
_entity_poly.pdbx_strand_id
1 'polypeptide(L)'
;MVKRILNYAGWLLIAIILGFLHMRIVLGPGSKSTSGGITFLNGIHDFVLWYVGSIIGAIIGFLFILLDIFYLNKKLQHSKKATLIRLSVIIGLAIIIGATHYFLEKIANVI
;
A
#
# COMPACT_ATOMS: atom_id res chain seq x y z
N MET A 1 -13.60 -14.84 -17.33
CA MET A 1 -12.29 -14.34 -16.87
C MET A 1 -12.30 -12.84 -16.53
N VAL A 2 -12.86 -11.97 -17.37
CA VAL A 2 -12.85 -10.50 -17.19
C VAL A 2 -13.34 -10.04 -15.81
N LYS A 3 -14.47 -10.57 -15.31
CA LYS A 3 -15.00 -10.23 -13.98
C LYS A 3 -14.01 -10.50 -12.83
N ARG A 4 -13.19 -11.53 -12.96
CA ARG A 4 -12.21 -11.93 -11.95
C ARG A 4 -10.99 -11.01 -11.98
N ILE A 5 -10.53 -10.65 -13.18
CA ILE A 5 -9.45 -9.69 -13.40
C ILE A 5 -9.85 -8.32 -12.86
N LEU A 6 -11.07 -7.85 -13.16
CA LEU A 6 -11.58 -6.56 -12.69
C LEU A 6 -11.67 -6.51 -11.16
N ASN A 7 -12.08 -7.61 -10.52
CA ASN A 7 -12.12 -7.71 -9.07
C ASN A 7 -10.71 -7.59 -8.45
N TYR A 8 -9.72 -8.30 -8.99
CA TYR A 8 -8.33 -8.18 -8.51
C TYR A 8 -7.72 -6.81 -8.80
N ALA A 9 -8.07 -6.18 -9.92
CA ALA A 9 -7.69 -4.80 -10.19
C ALA A 9 -8.24 -3.83 -9.12
N GLY A 10 -9.48 -4.03 -8.67
CA GLY A 10 -10.05 -3.29 -7.54
C GLY A 10 -9.25 -3.47 -6.25
N TRP A 11 -8.87 -4.71 -5.91
CA TRP A 11 -8.03 -4.97 -4.74
C TRP A 11 -6.62 -4.39 -4.86
N LEU A 12 -6.05 -4.38 -6.07
CA LEU A 12 -4.76 -3.75 -6.34
C LEU A 12 -4.82 -2.24 -6.12
N LEU A 13 -5.89 -1.57 -6.58
CA LEU A 13 -6.10 -0.15 -6.32
C LEU A 13 -6.19 0.16 -4.82
N ILE A 14 -6.92 -0.67 -4.06
CA ILE A 14 -7.00 -0.55 -2.60
C ILE A 14 -5.61 -0.71 -1.97
N ALA A 15 -4.82 -1.68 -2.43
CA ALA A 15 -3.44 -1.88 -1.95
C ALA A 15 -2.54 -0.68 -2.23
N ILE A 16 -2.66 -0.09 -3.43
CA ILE A 16 -1.93 1.12 -3.82
C ILE A 16 -2.30 2.27 -2.89
N ILE A 17 -3.59 2.53 -2.69
CA ILE A 17 -4.07 3.58 -1.77
C ILE A 17 -3.51 3.37 -0.35
N LEU A 18 -3.47 2.13 0.13
CA LEU A 18 -2.87 1.80 1.43
C LEU A 18 -1.36 2.08 1.47
N GLY A 19 -0.62 1.76 0.40
CA GLY A 19 0.81 2.06 0.30
C GLY A 19 1.10 3.56 0.30
N PHE A 20 0.29 4.34 -0.44
CA PHE A 20 0.35 5.80 -0.41
C PHE A 20 0.03 6.38 0.96
N LEU A 21 -1.01 5.86 1.64
CA LEU A 21 -1.38 6.29 2.98
C LEU A 21 -0.24 6.02 3.98
N HIS A 22 0.40 4.85 3.90
CA HIS A 22 1.58 4.53 4.71
C HIS A 22 2.71 5.53 4.48
N MET A 23 3.10 5.77 3.22
CA MET A 23 4.16 6.75 2.93
C MET A 23 3.79 8.17 3.36
N ARG A 24 2.51 8.55 3.29
CA ARG A 24 2.06 9.86 3.79
C ARG A 24 2.22 9.99 5.31
N ILE A 25 2.03 8.89 6.05
CA ILE A 25 2.25 8.85 7.51
C ILE A 25 3.75 8.95 7.82
N VAL A 26 4.59 8.25 7.07
CA VAL A 26 6.05 8.23 7.26
C VAL A 26 6.68 9.58 6.92
N LEU A 27 6.36 10.14 5.75
CA LEU A 27 6.94 11.41 5.27
C LEU A 27 6.38 12.63 6.00
N GLY A 28 5.16 12.52 6.54
CA GLY A 28 4.48 13.64 7.20
C GLY A 28 3.95 14.70 6.23
N PRO A 29 3.52 15.87 6.74
CA PRO A 29 3.06 16.97 5.91
C PRO A 29 4.23 17.63 5.17
N GLY A 30 4.12 17.72 3.84
CA GLY A 30 5.09 18.47 3.03
C GLY A 30 5.19 19.93 3.49
N SER A 31 6.39 20.51 3.42
CA SER A 31 6.64 21.89 3.83
C SER A 31 5.81 22.88 2.99
N LYS A 32 4.84 23.55 3.61
CA LYS A 32 4.21 24.74 3.01
C LYS A 32 5.23 25.87 3.05
N SER A 33 5.86 26.19 1.92
CA SER A 33 6.70 27.39 1.85
C SER A 33 6.35 28.24 0.64
N THR A 34 6.42 29.55 0.86
CA THR A 34 5.84 30.62 0.04
C THR A 34 6.88 31.26 -0.89
N SER A 35 8.01 30.61 -1.19
CA SER A 35 9.04 31.22 -2.07
C SER A 35 9.83 30.20 -2.89
N GLY A 36 10.07 30.55 -4.15
CA GLY A 36 10.40 29.68 -5.29
C GLY A 36 11.70 28.85 -5.27
N GLY A 37 12.44 28.78 -4.16
CA GLY A 37 13.59 27.87 -3.99
C GLY A 37 13.20 26.45 -3.54
N ILE A 38 11.98 26.27 -3.04
CA ILE A 38 11.52 25.05 -2.34
C ILE A 38 10.60 24.18 -3.24
N THR A 39 10.31 24.63 -4.46
CA THR A 39 9.53 23.88 -5.46
C THR A 39 10.18 22.54 -5.81
N PHE A 40 11.51 22.45 -5.82
CA PHE A 40 12.24 21.21 -6.08
C PHE A 40 12.13 20.21 -4.92
N LEU A 41 12.21 20.69 -3.67
CA LEU A 41 12.07 19.83 -2.47
C LEU A 41 10.64 19.30 -2.33
N ASN A 42 9.63 20.12 -2.63
CA ASN A 42 8.24 19.65 -2.74
C ASN A 42 8.09 18.62 -3.87
N GLY A 43 8.75 18.83 -5.01
CA GLY A 43 8.80 17.86 -6.11
C GLY A 43 9.44 16.53 -5.72
N ILE A 44 10.55 16.54 -4.97
CA ILE A 44 11.18 15.32 -4.45
C ILE A 44 10.27 14.63 -3.43
N HIS A 45 9.67 15.38 -2.50
CA HIS A 45 8.76 14.83 -1.51
C HIS A 45 7.58 14.10 -2.18
N ASP A 46 6.94 14.75 -3.15
CA ASP A 46 5.83 14.17 -3.90
C ASP A 46 6.28 13.00 -4.77
N PHE A 47 7.48 13.07 -5.36
CA PHE A 47 8.08 11.98 -6.13
C PHE A 47 8.37 10.74 -5.25
N VAL A 48 8.96 10.93 -4.08
CA VAL A 48 9.24 9.84 -3.12
C VAL A 48 7.93 9.22 -2.64
N LEU A 49 6.93 10.04 -2.33
CA LEU A 49 5.60 9.57 -1.97
C LEU A 49 4.97 8.73 -3.09
N TRP A 50 5.09 9.18 -4.34
CA TRP A 50 4.57 8.44 -5.50
C TRP A 50 5.34 7.14 -5.76
N TYR A 51 6.66 7.21 -5.82
CA TYR A 51 7.52 6.09 -6.17
C TYR A 51 7.49 5.00 -5.10
N VAL A 52 7.81 5.35 -3.85
CA VAL A 52 7.87 4.39 -2.75
C VAL A 52 6.46 3.94 -2.36
N GLY A 53 5.47 4.84 -2.38
CA GLY A 53 4.08 4.49 -2.08
C GLY A 53 3.51 3.48 -3.08
N SER A 54 3.81 3.66 -4.37
CA SER A 54 3.42 2.71 -5.42
C SER A 54 4.12 1.36 -5.26
N ILE A 55 5.41 1.34 -4.93
CA ILE A 55 6.17 0.09 -4.70
C ILE A 55 5.60 -0.68 -3.51
N ILE A 56 5.41 -0.02 -2.36
CA ILE A 56 4.83 -0.64 -1.17
C ILE A 56 3.42 -1.16 -1.47
N GLY A 57 2.60 -0.35 -2.14
CA GLY A 57 1.25 -0.74 -2.55
C GLY A 57 1.24 -1.95 -3.50
N ALA A 58 2.17 -2.00 -4.45
CA ALA A 58 2.34 -3.14 -5.35
C ALA A 58 2.75 -4.41 -4.61
N ILE A 59 3.66 -4.32 -3.63
CA ILE A 59 4.06 -5.45 -2.78
C ILE A 59 2.86 -5.97 -1.98
N ILE A 60 2.09 -5.08 -1.33
CA ILE A 60 0.87 -5.44 -0.58
C ILE A 60 -0.12 -6.15 -1.52
N GLY A 61 -0.38 -5.56 -2.68
CA GLY A 61 -1.34 -6.09 -3.65
C GLY A 61 -0.92 -7.44 -4.21
N PHE A 62 0.35 -7.60 -4.55
CA PHE A 62 0.90 -8.86 -5.04
C PHE A 62 0.76 -9.98 -4.00
N LEU A 63 1.18 -9.74 -2.76
CA LEU A 63 1.04 -10.73 -1.68
C LEU A 63 -0.42 -11.06 -1.39
N PHE A 64 -1.30 -10.05 -1.39
CA PHE A 64 -2.73 -10.26 -1.20
C PHE A 64 -3.34 -11.14 -2.30
N ILE A 65 -3.03 -10.87 -3.57
CA ILE A 65 -3.51 -11.67 -4.70
C ILE A 65 -3.02 -13.11 -4.59
N LEU A 66 -1.74 -13.30 -4.22
CA LEU A 66 -1.16 -14.63 -4.01
C LEU A 66 -1.90 -15.39 -2.91
N LEU A 67 -2.08 -14.76 -1.75
CA LEU A 67 -2.83 -15.34 -0.63
C LEU A 67 -4.29 -15.61 -0.98
N ASP A 68 -4.93 -14.74 -1.77
CA ASP A 68 -6.31 -14.95 -2.16
C ASP A 68 -6.46 -16.15 -3.09
N ILE A 69 -5.60 -16.28 -4.11
CA ILE A 69 -5.66 -17.37 -5.08
C ILE A 69 -5.39 -18.73 -4.40
N PHE A 70 -4.37 -18.81 -3.54
CA PHE A 70 -3.96 -20.07 -2.94
C PHE A 70 -4.81 -20.48 -1.73
N TYR A 71 -5.24 -19.51 -0.89
CA TYR A 71 -5.85 -19.79 0.40
C TYR A 71 -7.27 -19.24 0.52
N LEU A 72 -7.46 -17.92 0.44
CA LEU A 72 -8.76 -17.32 0.79
C LEU A 72 -9.87 -17.76 -0.17
N ASN A 73 -9.60 -17.85 -1.47
CA ASN A 73 -10.62 -18.18 -2.46
C ASN A 73 -11.18 -19.60 -2.25
N LYS A 74 -10.33 -20.55 -1.87
CA LYS A 74 -10.77 -21.92 -1.50
C LYS A 74 -11.51 -21.94 -0.18
N LYS A 75 -11.01 -21.22 0.84
CA LYS A 75 -11.56 -21.25 2.20
C LYS A 75 -12.88 -20.47 2.35
N LEU A 76 -13.08 -19.42 1.55
CA LEU A 76 -14.21 -18.49 1.69
C LEU A 76 -15.32 -18.70 0.67
N GLN A 77 -15.27 -19.74 -0.15
CA GLN A 77 -16.20 -19.99 -1.27
C GLN A 77 -17.68 -20.02 -0.85
N HIS A 78 -17.99 -20.45 0.38
CA HIS A 78 -19.36 -20.51 0.92
C HIS A 78 -19.67 -19.46 2.00
N SER A 79 -18.75 -18.55 2.30
CA SER A 79 -18.92 -17.58 3.38
C SER A 79 -19.58 -16.29 2.89
N LYS A 80 -20.73 -15.93 3.48
CA LYS A 80 -21.38 -14.62 3.25
C LYS A 80 -20.49 -13.43 3.70
N LYS A 81 -19.50 -13.68 4.56
CA LYS A 81 -18.55 -12.69 5.09
C LYS A 81 -17.22 -12.65 4.33
N ALA A 82 -17.12 -13.32 3.17
CA ALA A 82 -15.88 -13.46 2.42
C ALA A 82 -15.20 -12.10 2.12
N THR A 83 -15.97 -11.10 1.72
CA THR A 83 -15.45 -9.76 1.41
C THR A 83 -14.87 -9.06 2.64
N LEU A 84 -15.54 -9.15 3.79
CA LEU A 84 -15.04 -8.57 5.04
C LEU A 84 -13.73 -9.22 5.48
N ILE A 85 -13.62 -10.55 5.36
CA ILE A 85 -12.39 -11.27 5.70
C ILE A 85 -11.24 -10.87 4.77
N ARG A 86 -11.50 -10.75 3.46
CA ARG A 86 -10.52 -10.25 2.49
C ARG A 86 -10.03 -8.85 2.85
N LEU A 87 -10.96 -7.98 3.25
CA LEU A 87 -10.66 -6.62 3.67
C LEU A 87 -9.81 -6.58 4.95
N SER A 88 -10.11 -7.44 5.93
CA SER A 88 -9.26 -7.59 7.12
C SER A 88 -7.85 -8.09 6.78
N VAL A 89 -7.72 -9.02 5.82
CA VAL A 89 -6.42 -9.57 5.41
C VAL A 89 -5.56 -8.52 4.70
N ILE A 90 -6.12 -7.75 3.76
CA ILE A 90 -5.35 -6.71 3.06
C ILE A 90 -4.90 -5.60 4.03
N ILE A 91 -5.74 -5.23 4.99
CA ILE A 91 -5.37 -4.28 6.05
C ILE A 91 -4.25 -4.84 6.92
N GLY A 92 -4.36 -6.10 7.34
CA GLY A 92 -3.31 -6.78 8.11
C GLY A 92 -1.97 -6.80 7.37
N LEU A 93 -1.98 -7.12 6.07
CA LEU A 93 -0.78 -7.07 5.22
C LEU A 93 -0.20 -5.66 5.13
N ALA A 94 -1.04 -4.64 4.94
CA ALA A 94 -0.59 -3.26 4.88
C ALA A 94 0.09 -2.81 6.18
N ILE A 95 -0.45 -3.20 7.33
CA ILE A 95 0.15 -2.91 8.64
C ILE A 95 1.50 -3.61 8.79
N ILE A 96 1.59 -4.91 8.45
CA ILE A 96 2.84 -5.69 8.58
C ILE A 96 3.93 -5.13 7.67
N ILE A 97 3.61 -4.88 6.40
CA ILE A 97 4.58 -4.36 5.41
C ILE A 97 4.96 -2.92 5.77
N GLY A 98 3.99 -2.08 6.13
CA GLY A 98 4.25 -0.70 6.54
C GLY A 98 5.13 -0.61 7.79
N ALA A 99 4.83 -1.43 8.81
CA ALA A 99 5.68 -1.53 10.00
C ALA A 99 7.09 -1.99 9.64
N THR A 100 7.21 -3.04 8.81
CA THR A 100 8.51 -3.54 8.34
C THR A 100 9.29 -2.44 7.62
N HIS A 101 8.66 -1.71 6.70
CA HIS A 101 9.27 -0.57 6.01
C HIS A 101 9.80 0.47 7.00
N TYR A 102 8.97 0.89 7.96
CA TYR A 102 9.34 1.87 8.98
C TYR A 102 10.49 1.39 9.88
N PHE A 103 10.48 0.12 10.28
CA PHE A 103 11.57 -0.46 11.06
C PHE A 103 12.87 -0.54 10.27
N LEU A 104 12.82 -0.94 8.99
CA LEU A 104 14.01 -0.97 8.13
C LEU A 104 14.59 0.44 7.95
N GLU A 105 13.75 1.43 7.70
CA GLU A 105 14.17 2.83 7.60
C GLU A 105 14.90 3.30 8.87
N LYS A 106 14.32 2.99 10.04
CA LYS A 106 14.89 3.34 11.35
C LYS A 106 16.18 2.60 11.68
N ILE A 107 16.30 1.32 11.32
CA ILE A 107 17.49 0.50 11.60
C ILE A 107 18.62 0.82 10.63
N ALA A 108 18.30 1.01 9.35
CA ALA A 108 19.30 1.28 8.33
C ALA A 108 19.89 2.70 8.43
N ASN A 109 19.33 3.56 9.30
CA ASN A 109 19.77 4.94 9.51
C ASN A 109 19.94 5.70 8.17
N VAL A 110 19.04 5.41 7.23
CA VAL A 110 19.09 5.91 5.85
C VAL A 110 18.61 7.37 5.77
N ILE A 111 18.09 7.92 6.87
CA ILE A 111 17.69 9.33 7.02
C ILE A 111 18.22 9.87 8.34
#